data_AF-A0A8H7CGQ8-F1
#
_entry.id   AF-A0A8H7CGQ8-F1
#
_cell.length_a   1.000
_cell.length_b   1.000
_cell.length_c   1.000
_cell.angle_alpha   90.00
_cell.angle_beta   90.00
_cell.angle_gamma   90.00
#
_symmetry.space_group_name_H-M   'P 1'
#
loop_
_entity.id
_entity.type
_entity.pdbx_description
1 polymer ?
#
loop_
_entity_poly.entity_id
_entity_poly.type
_entity_poly.pdbx_seq_one_letter_code
_entity_poly.pdbx_strand_id
1 'polypeptide(L)'
;MSTLLRTSMVSPFVSRLRTNYCPTDEEILEINALLVEPTLRLKGLDDEITKLQKAIDKLAEERSRVAVYIEAHKALLSPVRRLPLDIIQELFVACLPTHRNCVMSASEAPLLLGRICSSWRAILLSTPQLWSSMHVVEPLRSPDDPTSSSLEAKVARRLEITHTWLGRSGQCPLSISLQSASAPHSPSGSPAPLAPSIQFVETHLIRAALAAHSVHSSPFLIGGGFVAV
;
A
#
# COMPACT_ATOMS: atom_id res chain seq x y z
N MET A 1 16.71 -29.83 -45.80
CA MET A 1 18.10 -30.32 -45.66
C MET A 1 18.53 -30.11 -44.21
N SER A 2 18.44 -31.16 -43.38
CA SER A 2 19.30 -31.44 -42.22
C SER A 2 18.73 -32.66 -41.50
N THR A 3 18.86 -33.80 -42.17
CA THR A 3 18.57 -35.12 -41.61
C THR A 3 19.92 -35.82 -41.45
N LEU A 4 20.80 -35.24 -40.62
CA LEU A 4 22.14 -35.79 -40.39
C LEU A 4 22.27 -36.20 -38.92
N LEU A 5 22.30 -37.53 -38.78
CA LEU A 5 23.02 -38.27 -37.75
C LEU A 5 22.45 -38.15 -36.34
N ARG A 6 21.39 -38.93 -36.10
CA ARG A 6 21.21 -39.61 -34.81
C ARG A 6 22.28 -40.71 -34.71
N THR A 7 23.54 -40.34 -34.57
CA THR A 7 24.63 -41.27 -34.28
C THR A 7 24.28 -41.92 -32.96
N SER A 8 24.10 -43.23 -32.96
CA SER A 8 23.89 -44.00 -31.73
C SER A 8 25.12 -43.78 -30.84
N MET A 9 24.97 -43.01 -29.76
CA MET A 9 26.03 -42.75 -28.77
C MET A 9 26.27 -43.98 -27.89
N VAL A 10 26.53 -45.13 -28.51
CA VAL A 10 26.84 -46.36 -27.79
C VAL A 10 28.35 -46.42 -27.61
N SER A 11 28.79 -46.23 -26.36
CA SER A 11 30.21 -46.31 -26.02
C SER A 11 30.67 -47.77 -25.97
N PRO A 12 31.83 -48.12 -26.57
CA PRO A 12 32.43 -49.45 -26.42
C PRO A 12 32.82 -49.74 -24.95
N PHE A 13 32.92 -48.70 -24.11
CA PHE A 13 33.23 -48.79 -22.69
C PHE A 13 32.00 -48.95 -21.79
N VAL A 14 30.80 -49.21 -22.35
CA VAL A 14 29.53 -49.22 -21.60
C VAL A 14 29.54 -50.11 -20.35
N SER A 15 30.18 -51.28 -20.40
CA SER A 15 30.27 -52.22 -19.26
C SER A 15 31.18 -51.73 -18.13
N ARG A 16 32.04 -50.74 -18.41
CA ARG A 16 33.02 -50.16 -17.48
C ARG A 16 32.58 -48.80 -16.96
N LEU A 17 31.62 -48.13 -17.60
CA LEU A 17 31.03 -46.88 -17.11
C LEU A 17 30.42 -47.08 -15.72
N ARG A 18 30.58 -46.11 -14.83
CA ARG A 18 30.09 -46.13 -13.43
C ARG A 18 30.73 -47.23 -12.55
N THR A 19 31.94 -47.66 -12.87
CA THR A 19 32.75 -48.55 -12.04
C THR A 19 34.05 -47.87 -11.60
N ASN A 20 34.81 -48.49 -10.69
CA ASN A 20 36.15 -48.01 -10.31
C ASN A 20 37.27 -48.52 -11.25
N TYR A 21 36.92 -48.94 -12.47
CA TYR A 21 37.89 -49.43 -13.44
C TYR A 21 38.86 -48.32 -13.88
N CYS A 22 40.16 -48.62 -13.93
CA CYS A 22 41.20 -47.71 -14.40
C CYS A 22 41.54 -48.04 -15.87
N PRO A 23 41.33 -47.12 -16.83
CA PRO A 23 41.67 -47.35 -18.23
C PRO A 23 43.18 -47.46 -18.45
N THR A 24 43.59 -48.21 -19.48
CA THR A 24 44.98 -48.22 -19.96
C THR A 24 45.29 -46.96 -20.78
N ASP A 25 46.57 -46.69 -21.06
CA ASP A 25 46.98 -45.54 -21.87
C ASP A 25 46.35 -45.54 -23.28
N GLU A 26 46.22 -46.71 -23.90
CA GLU A 26 45.54 -46.87 -25.20
C GLU A 26 44.05 -46.55 -25.10
N GLU A 27 43.38 -47.03 -24.04
CA GLU A 27 41.96 -46.76 -23.81
C GLU A 27 41.71 -45.28 -23.51
N ILE A 28 42.63 -44.59 -22.85
CA ILE A 28 42.56 -43.12 -22.65
C ILE A 28 42.56 -42.40 -23.99
N LEU A 29 43.41 -42.80 -24.94
CA LEU A 29 43.45 -42.21 -26.28
C LEU A 29 42.13 -42.44 -27.03
N GLU A 30 41.60 -43.66 -26.98
CA GLU A 30 40.30 -44.00 -27.59
C GLU A 30 39.14 -43.21 -26.98
N ILE A 31 39.09 -43.10 -25.65
CA ILE A 31 38.06 -42.33 -24.94
C ILE A 31 38.14 -40.85 -25.35
N ASN A 32 39.34 -40.26 -25.38
CA ASN A 32 39.51 -38.88 -25.82
C ASN A 32 39.02 -38.66 -27.26
N ALA A 33 39.33 -39.59 -28.18
CA ALA A 33 38.84 -39.53 -29.56
C ALA A 33 37.31 -39.62 -29.64
N LEU A 34 36.69 -40.51 -28.85
CA LEU A 34 35.23 -40.64 -28.77
C LEU A 34 34.53 -39.40 -28.22
N LEU A 35 35.18 -38.64 -27.34
CA LEU A 35 34.61 -37.45 -26.70
C LEU A 35 34.65 -36.19 -27.59
N VAL A 36 35.40 -36.18 -28.70
CA VAL A 36 35.55 -34.99 -29.56
C VAL A 36 34.20 -34.52 -30.11
N GLU A 37 33.44 -35.39 -30.80
CA GLU A 37 32.16 -35.02 -31.41
C GLU A 37 31.09 -34.63 -30.36
N PRO A 38 30.86 -35.40 -29.28
CA PRO A 38 29.87 -35.04 -28.27
C PRO A 38 30.19 -33.72 -27.58
N THR A 39 31.47 -33.44 -27.32
CA THR A 39 31.89 -32.17 -26.70
C THR A 39 31.64 -30.99 -27.62
N LEU A 40 31.95 -31.13 -28.92
CA LEU A 40 31.66 -30.09 -29.92
C LEU A 40 30.15 -29.86 -30.07
N ARG A 41 29.37 -30.93 -30.09
CA ARG A 41 27.91 -30.86 -30.18
C ARG A 41 27.30 -30.19 -28.95
N LEU A 42 27.77 -30.54 -27.76
CA LEU A 42 27.33 -29.90 -26.51
C LEU A 42 27.60 -28.40 -26.55
N LYS A 43 28.81 -28.00 -26.94
CA LYS A 43 29.18 -26.59 -27.12
C LYS A 43 28.26 -25.87 -28.11
N GLY A 44 27.94 -26.50 -29.25
CA GLY A 44 27.02 -25.92 -30.23
C GLY A 44 25.60 -25.72 -29.69
N LEU A 45 25.10 -26.67 -28.89
CA LEU A 45 23.81 -26.53 -28.22
C LEU A 45 23.84 -25.41 -27.17
N ASP A 46 24.92 -25.28 -26.39
CA ASP A 46 25.06 -24.20 -25.42
C ASP A 46 25.10 -22.82 -26.11
N ASP A 47 25.81 -22.71 -27.24
CA ASP A 47 25.84 -21.48 -28.05
C ASP A 47 24.43 -21.14 -28.60
N GLU A 48 23.65 -22.14 -29.01
CA GLU A 48 22.28 -21.93 -29.48
C GLU A 48 21.32 -21.55 -28.34
N ILE A 49 21.43 -22.20 -27.18
CA ILE A 49 20.67 -21.86 -25.96
C ILE A 49 20.96 -20.42 -25.57
N THR A 50 22.23 -20.01 -25.51
CA THR A 50 22.60 -18.64 -25.12
C THR A 50 22.10 -17.61 -26.14
N LYS A 51 22.11 -17.93 -27.43
CA LYS A 51 21.55 -17.06 -28.47
C LYS A 51 20.04 -16.91 -28.33
N LEU A 52 19.31 -18.01 -28.13
CA LEU A 52 17.86 -17.99 -27.96
C LEU A 52 17.46 -17.28 -26.67
N GLN A 53 18.21 -17.47 -25.57
CA GLN A 53 17.96 -16.77 -24.32
C GLN A 53 18.06 -15.24 -24.50
N LYS A 54 19.11 -14.76 -25.19
CA LYS A 54 19.24 -13.33 -25.52
C LYS A 54 18.06 -12.81 -26.35
N ALA A 55 17.54 -13.61 -27.27
CA ALA A 55 16.38 -13.23 -28.07
C ALA A 55 15.09 -13.16 -27.22
N ILE A 56 14.90 -14.10 -26.30
CA ILE A 56 13.79 -14.09 -25.33
C ILE A 56 13.87 -12.85 -24.46
N ASP A 57 15.04 -12.54 -23.92
CA ASP A 57 15.22 -11.39 -23.03
C ASP A 57 14.88 -10.08 -23.74
N LYS A 58 15.35 -9.91 -25.00
CA LYS A 58 15.03 -8.76 -25.84
C LYS A 58 13.52 -8.63 -26.10
N LEU A 59 12.85 -9.72 -26.45
CA LEU A 59 11.41 -9.72 -26.70
C LEU A 59 10.61 -9.47 -25.42
N ALA A 60 11.08 -9.95 -24.26
CA ALA A 60 10.46 -9.69 -22.98
C ALA A 60 10.53 -8.20 -22.60
N GLU A 61 11.68 -7.56 -22.84
CA GLU A 61 11.85 -6.12 -22.66
C GLU A 61 10.90 -5.32 -23.57
N GLU A 62 10.85 -5.67 -24.86
CA GLU A 62 9.96 -5.01 -25.81
C GLU A 62 8.48 -5.21 -25.46
N ARG A 63 8.09 -6.43 -25.06
CA ARG A 63 6.75 -6.74 -24.57
C ARG A 63 6.40 -5.87 -23.35
N SER A 64 7.33 -5.75 -22.39
CA SER A 64 7.13 -4.93 -21.20
C SER A 64 6.90 -3.46 -21.58
N ARG A 65 7.74 -2.91 -22.45
CA ARG A 65 7.61 -1.53 -22.96
C ARG A 65 6.26 -1.28 -23.64
N VAL A 66 5.84 -2.17 -24.53
CA VAL A 66 4.56 -2.07 -25.23
C VAL A 66 3.38 -2.22 -24.27
N ALA A 67 3.46 -3.15 -23.31
CA ALA A 67 2.42 -3.34 -22.30
C ALA A 67 2.23 -2.08 -21.45
N VAL A 68 3.32 -1.46 -20.96
CA VAL A 68 3.27 -0.21 -20.20
C VAL A 68 2.63 0.91 -21.04
N TYR A 69 3.01 1.03 -22.32
CA TYR A 69 2.43 2.01 -23.23
C TYR A 69 0.92 1.82 -23.39
N ILE A 70 0.47 0.58 -23.63
CA ILE A 70 -0.96 0.25 -23.79
C ILE A 70 -1.73 0.58 -22.51
N GLU A 71 -1.24 0.13 -21.35
CA GLU A 71 -1.94 0.34 -20.08
C GLU A 71 -2.02 1.82 -19.70
N ALA A 72 -0.97 2.62 -20.00
CA ALA A 72 -1.04 4.06 -19.82
C ALA A 72 -2.16 4.70 -20.66
N HIS A 73 -2.34 4.29 -21.92
CA HIS A 73 -3.40 4.81 -22.79
C HIS A 73 -4.79 4.30 -22.40
N LYS A 74 -4.93 3.03 -22.01
CA LYS A 74 -6.19 2.52 -21.44
C LYS A 74 -6.58 3.28 -20.19
N ALA A 75 -5.62 3.62 -19.33
CA ALA A 75 -5.88 4.42 -18.15
C ALA A 75 -6.40 5.83 -18.49
N LEU A 76 -6.00 6.43 -19.62
CA LEU A 76 -6.57 7.69 -20.12
C LEU A 76 -8.05 7.52 -20.51
N LEU A 77 -8.42 6.36 -21.04
CA LEU A 77 -9.79 6.04 -21.46
C LEU A 77 -10.70 5.61 -20.30
N SER A 78 -10.15 5.49 -19.08
CA SER A 78 -10.91 5.08 -17.90
C SER A 78 -12.16 5.95 -17.71
N PRO A 79 -13.37 5.36 -17.60
CA PRO A 79 -14.62 6.11 -17.41
C PRO A 79 -14.60 7.05 -16.21
N VAL A 80 -13.89 6.67 -15.13
CA VAL A 80 -13.71 7.48 -13.92
C VAL A 80 -13.16 8.87 -14.22
N ARG A 81 -12.31 9.03 -15.25
CA ARG A 81 -11.74 10.34 -15.63
C ARG A 81 -12.76 11.28 -16.28
N ARG A 82 -13.90 10.75 -16.73
CA ARG A 82 -14.98 11.51 -17.37
C ARG A 82 -16.18 11.71 -16.43
N LEU A 83 -16.14 11.15 -15.22
CA LEU A 83 -17.20 11.36 -14.25
C LEU A 83 -17.16 12.82 -13.79
N PRO A 84 -18.33 13.49 -13.73
CA PRO A 84 -18.46 14.76 -13.04
C PRO A 84 -17.95 14.69 -11.59
N LEU A 85 -17.44 15.81 -11.08
CA LEU A 85 -16.80 15.87 -9.76
C LEU A 85 -17.75 15.44 -8.64
N ASP A 86 -18.97 15.93 -8.66
CA ASP A 86 -20.08 15.59 -7.75
C ASP A 86 -20.32 14.07 -7.69
N ILE A 87 -20.36 13.39 -8.84
CA ILE A 87 -20.54 11.94 -8.89
C ILE A 87 -19.37 11.19 -8.22
N ILE A 88 -18.13 11.67 -8.41
CA ILE A 88 -16.96 11.07 -7.75
C ILE A 88 -17.03 11.30 -6.23
N GLN A 89 -17.44 12.49 -5.80
CA GLN A 89 -17.63 12.82 -4.39
C GLN A 89 -18.69 11.92 -3.74
N GLU A 90 -19.83 11.74 -4.38
CA GLU A 90 -20.90 10.83 -3.93
C GLU A 90 -20.41 9.39 -3.83
N LEU A 91 -19.67 8.90 -4.82
CA LEU A 91 -19.03 7.57 -4.78
C LEU A 91 -18.09 7.42 -3.59
N PHE A 92 -17.28 8.44 -3.29
CA PHE A 92 -16.36 8.40 -2.15
C PHE A 92 -17.12 8.36 -0.83
N VAL A 93 -18.21 9.13 -0.70
CA VAL A 93 -19.08 9.12 0.49
C VAL A 93 -19.74 7.77 0.65
N ALA A 94 -20.18 7.14 -0.45
CA ALA A 94 -20.75 5.79 -0.43
C ALA A 94 -19.74 4.69 -0.03
N CYS A 95 -18.43 4.98 -0.10
CA CYS A 95 -17.38 4.07 0.35
C CYS A 95 -17.11 4.16 1.87
N LEU A 96 -17.72 5.10 2.58
CA LEU A 96 -17.58 5.21 4.03
C LEU A 96 -18.31 4.05 4.75
N PRO A 97 -17.85 3.62 5.93
CA PRO A 97 -18.56 2.61 6.72
C PRO A 97 -19.98 3.10 7.09
N THR A 98 -20.98 2.26 6.88
CA THR A 98 -22.39 2.57 7.16
C THR A 98 -22.82 2.24 8.59
N HIS A 99 -22.18 1.27 9.23
CA HIS A 99 -22.58 0.76 10.56
C HIS A 99 -21.75 1.31 11.72
N ARG A 100 -20.70 2.08 11.44
CA ARG A 100 -19.79 2.63 12.44
C ARG A 100 -19.11 3.88 11.94
N ASN A 101 -18.47 4.63 12.84
CA ASN A 101 -17.64 5.76 12.43
C ASN A 101 -16.34 5.33 11.73
N CYS A 102 -15.81 6.22 10.90
CA CYS A 102 -14.60 5.98 10.11
C CYS A 102 -13.38 5.81 11.02
N VAL A 103 -12.61 4.75 10.83
CA VAL A 103 -11.33 4.61 11.53
C VAL A 103 -10.29 5.44 10.81
N MET A 104 -9.48 6.20 11.56
CA MET A 104 -8.38 7.01 11.01
C MET A 104 -7.18 6.13 10.62
N SER A 105 -7.37 5.22 9.66
CA SER A 105 -6.39 4.26 9.16
C SER A 105 -6.17 4.44 7.66
N ALA A 106 -4.92 4.28 7.22
CA ALA A 106 -4.56 4.30 5.79
C ALA A 106 -5.07 3.09 4.99
N SER A 107 -5.69 2.11 5.66
CA SER A 107 -6.30 0.92 5.09
C SER A 107 -7.81 1.04 4.89
N GLU A 108 -8.42 2.16 5.29
CA GLU A 108 -9.88 2.34 5.25
C GLU A 108 -10.26 3.70 4.63
N ALA A 109 -11.47 3.79 4.08
CA ALA A 109 -12.03 5.06 3.65
C ALA A 109 -12.23 6.02 4.85
N PRO A 110 -12.07 7.34 4.66
CA PRO A 110 -11.73 8.00 3.39
C PRO A 110 -10.25 7.83 2.97
N LEU A 111 -9.30 7.65 3.89
CA LEU A 111 -7.85 7.77 3.60
C LEU A 111 -7.34 6.82 2.50
N LEU A 112 -7.90 5.62 2.40
CA LEU A 112 -7.57 4.64 1.35
C LEU A 112 -7.78 5.22 -0.05
N LEU A 113 -8.86 5.97 -0.27
CA LEU A 113 -9.20 6.58 -1.56
C LEU A 113 -8.12 7.57 -2.01
N GLY A 114 -7.54 8.29 -1.05
CA GLY A 114 -6.45 9.23 -1.28
C GLY A 114 -5.12 8.56 -1.67
N ARG A 115 -5.03 7.23 -1.69
CA ARG A 115 -3.80 6.49 -2.10
C ARG A 115 -3.81 6.06 -3.56
N ILE A 116 -4.96 6.18 -4.25
CA ILE A 116 -5.13 5.70 -5.61
C ILE A 116 -4.38 6.59 -6.61
N CYS A 117 -4.64 7.89 -6.61
CA CYS A 117 -3.91 8.86 -7.42
C CYS A 117 -3.96 10.27 -6.81
N SER A 118 -3.18 11.21 -7.36
CA SER A 118 -3.15 12.61 -6.91
C SER A 118 -4.50 13.32 -7.08
N SER A 119 -5.20 13.06 -8.18
CA SER A 119 -6.53 13.65 -8.44
C SER A 119 -7.55 13.19 -7.39
N TRP A 120 -7.61 11.90 -7.08
CA TRP A 120 -8.51 11.37 -6.05
C TRP A 120 -8.19 11.94 -4.66
N ARG A 121 -6.90 12.12 -4.35
CA ARG A 121 -6.48 12.79 -3.11
C ARG A 121 -6.96 14.24 -3.04
N ALA A 122 -6.88 14.99 -4.15
CA ALA A 122 -7.38 16.36 -4.19
C ALA A 122 -8.90 16.42 -3.94
N ILE A 123 -9.67 15.55 -4.60
CA ILE A 123 -11.13 15.43 -4.42
C ILE A 123 -11.45 15.10 -2.96
N LEU A 124 -10.75 14.12 -2.39
CA LEU A 124 -10.93 13.71 -1.00
C LEU A 124 -10.65 14.87 -0.02
N LEU A 125 -9.60 15.66 -0.26
CA LEU A 125 -9.26 16.81 0.58
C LEU A 125 -10.26 17.96 0.45
N SER A 126 -10.90 18.13 -0.71
CA SER A 126 -11.89 19.17 -0.97
C SER A 126 -13.33 18.76 -0.66
N THR A 127 -13.57 17.60 -0.07
CA THR A 127 -14.91 17.06 0.19
C THR A 127 -15.13 16.91 1.70
N PRO A 128 -15.68 17.92 2.39
CA PRO A 128 -15.75 17.95 3.84
C PRO A 128 -16.57 16.80 4.46
N GLN A 129 -17.59 16.32 3.74
CA GLN A 129 -18.44 15.19 4.16
C GLN A 129 -17.64 13.90 4.41
N LEU A 130 -16.52 13.69 3.70
CA LEU A 130 -15.67 12.51 3.92
C LEU A 130 -14.97 12.53 5.28
N TRP A 131 -14.88 13.70 5.89
CA TRP A 131 -14.22 13.93 7.18
C TRP A 131 -15.24 14.13 8.31
N SER A 132 -16.54 13.99 8.04
CA SER A 132 -17.58 14.27 9.04
C SER A 132 -17.81 13.13 10.03
N SER A 133 -17.19 11.96 9.82
CA SER A 133 -17.24 10.82 10.72
C SER A 133 -15.84 10.40 11.15
N MET A 134 -15.63 10.12 12.44
CA MET A 134 -14.37 9.56 12.95
C MET A 134 -14.56 8.71 14.20
N HIS A 135 -13.71 7.69 14.32
CA HIS A 135 -13.54 6.88 15.51
C HIS A 135 -12.16 7.12 16.11
N VAL A 136 -12.13 7.62 17.34
CA VAL A 136 -10.90 7.97 18.05
C VAL A 136 -10.66 6.93 19.14
N VAL A 137 -9.54 6.21 19.00
CA VAL A 137 -9.10 5.20 19.96
C VAL A 137 -7.97 5.78 20.80
N GLU A 138 -8.10 5.63 22.11
CA GLU A 138 -7.06 6.00 23.06
C GLU A 138 -5.78 5.19 22.81
N PRO A 139 -4.60 5.85 22.69
CA PRO A 139 -3.35 5.12 22.53
C PRO A 139 -3.06 4.21 23.74
N LEU A 140 -2.84 2.92 23.49
CA LEU A 140 -2.48 1.98 24.54
C LEU A 140 -1.03 2.18 24.99
N ARG A 141 -0.83 1.98 26.30
CA ARG A 141 0.51 1.78 26.88
C ARG A 141 1.10 0.50 26.30
N SER A 142 2.35 0.57 25.86
CA SER A 142 3.06 -0.64 25.44
C SER A 142 3.40 -1.45 26.68
N PRO A 143 3.14 -2.77 26.72
CA PRO A 143 3.62 -3.64 27.80
C PRO A 143 5.16 -3.60 27.89
N ASP A 144 5.83 -3.44 26.75
CA ASP A 144 7.29 -3.52 26.62
C ASP A 144 8.01 -2.17 26.83
N ASP A 145 7.26 -1.07 26.92
CA ASP A 145 7.79 0.28 27.13
C ASP A 145 6.82 1.10 28.02
N PRO A 146 6.98 1.00 29.35
CA PRO A 146 6.11 1.67 30.33
C PRO A 146 6.40 3.17 30.47
N THR A 147 7.30 3.74 29.66
CA THR A 147 7.73 5.14 29.80
C THR A 147 6.61 6.11 29.42
N SER A 148 6.37 7.14 30.24
CA SER A 148 5.34 8.16 30.02
C SER A 148 5.54 8.95 28.72
N SER A 149 6.79 9.17 28.29
CA SER A 149 7.15 9.89 27.07
C SER A 149 6.64 9.21 25.79
N SER A 150 6.66 7.88 25.73
CA SER A 150 6.16 7.08 24.61
C SER A 150 4.64 7.21 24.46
N LEU A 151 3.92 7.24 25.58
CA LEU A 151 2.48 7.49 25.59
C LEU A 151 2.14 8.92 25.17
N GLU A 152 2.82 9.92 25.73
CA GLU A 152 2.62 11.33 25.38
C GLU A 152 2.83 11.59 23.89
N ALA A 153 3.88 11.03 23.29
CA ALA A 153 4.13 11.15 21.85
C ALA A 153 2.99 10.52 21.00
N LYS A 154 2.46 9.36 21.42
CA LYS A 154 1.33 8.72 20.74
C LYS A 154 0.05 9.54 20.87
N VAL A 155 -0.20 10.13 22.04
CA VAL A 155 -1.34 11.02 22.29
C VAL A 155 -1.22 12.28 21.44
N ALA A 156 -0.06 12.95 21.44
CA ALA A 156 0.20 14.13 20.64
C ALA A 156 -0.04 13.86 19.13
N ARG A 157 0.50 12.75 18.61
CA ARG A 157 0.26 12.34 17.22
C ARG A 157 -1.22 12.09 16.94
N ARG A 158 -1.94 11.45 17.87
CA ARG A 158 -3.38 11.20 17.70
C ARG A 158 -4.16 12.50 17.65
N LEU A 159 -3.84 13.46 18.52
CA LEU A 159 -4.46 14.79 18.53
C LEU A 159 -4.19 15.56 17.24
N GLU A 160 -2.96 15.52 16.71
CA GLU A 160 -2.62 16.17 15.44
C GLU A 160 -3.48 15.62 14.28
N ILE A 161 -3.61 14.30 14.20
CA ILE A 161 -4.44 13.64 13.18
C ILE A 161 -5.90 14.04 13.36
N THR A 162 -6.42 14.00 14.59
CA THR A 162 -7.81 14.38 14.85
C THR A 162 -8.07 15.85 14.52
N HIS A 163 -7.16 16.75 14.89
CA HIS A 163 -7.27 18.17 14.56
C HIS A 163 -7.31 18.39 13.04
N THR A 164 -6.43 17.69 12.31
CA THR A 164 -6.44 17.73 10.84
C THR A 164 -7.76 17.23 10.27
N TRP A 165 -8.32 16.17 10.84
CA TRP A 165 -9.60 15.61 10.40
C TRP A 165 -10.77 16.56 10.65
N LEU A 166 -10.83 17.16 11.85
CA LEU A 166 -11.82 18.17 12.21
C LEU A 166 -11.74 19.39 11.28
N GLY A 167 -10.53 19.91 11.04
CA GLY A 167 -10.35 21.04 10.13
C GLY A 167 -10.83 20.75 8.70
N ARG A 168 -10.71 19.50 8.23
CA ARG A 168 -11.17 19.09 6.91
C ARG A 168 -12.68 18.85 6.82
N SER A 169 -13.34 18.56 7.96
CA SER A 169 -14.80 18.38 8.03
C SER A 169 -15.60 19.66 7.78
N GLY A 170 -14.94 20.83 7.88
CA GLY A 170 -15.56 22.12 7.61
C GLY A 170 -16.79 22.36 8.48
N GLN A 171 -17.93 22.60 7.84
CA GLN A 171 -19.21 22.84 8.52
C GLN A 171 -20.13 21.61 8.52
N CYS A 172 -19.64 20.44 8.11
CA CYS A 172 -20.47 19.24 8.10
C CYS A 172 -20.82 18.78 9.52
N PRO A 173 -22.05 18.28 9.77
CA PRO A 173 -22.40 17.67 11.04
C PRO A 173 -21.46 16.52 11.39
N LEU A 174 -20.86 16.58 12.58
CA LEU A 174 -19.84 15.62 13.03
C LEU A 174 -20.47 14.41 13.74
N SER A 175 -20.01 13.20 13.39
CA SER A 175 -20.26 11.96 14.11
C SER A 175 -18.94 11.42 14.67
N ILE A 176 -18.77 11.50 15.99
CA ILE A 176 -17.53 11.12 16.67
C ILE A 176 -17.84 10.01 17.67
N SER A 177 -17.03 8.95 17.66
CA SER A 177 -17.06 7.93 18.72
C SER A 177 -15.69 7.76 19.35
N LEU A 178 -15.69 7.53 20.65
CA LEU A 178 -14.49 7.44 21.48
C LEU A 178 -14.40 6.04 22.10
N GLN A 179 -13.25 5.39 21.95
CA GLN A 179 -12.93 4.17 22.68
C GLN A 179 -11.79 4.45 23.66
N SER A 180 -12.12 4.34 24.95
CA SER A 180 -11.10 4.35 26.00
C SER A 180 -10.53 2.97 26.24
N ALA A 181 -9.25 2.94 26.58
CA ALA A 181 -8.59 1.75 27.09
C ALA A 181 -9.18 1.40 28.46
N SER A 182 -10.17 0.51 28.51
CA SER A 182 -10.62 -0.05 29.79
C SER A 182 -9.42 -0.73 30.43
N ALA A 183 -9.03 -0.28 31.63
CA ALA A 183 -8.09 -1.03 32.45
C ALA A 183 -8.61 -2.47 32.60
N PRO A 184 -7.73 -3.50 32.60
CA PRO A 184 -8.15 -4.86 32.88
C PRO A 184 -8.90 -4.86 34.22
N HIS A 185 -10.10 -5.44 34.19
CA HIS A 185 -11.05 -5.46 35.30
C HIS A 185 -10.34 -5.78 36.63
N SER A 186 -10.27 -4.80 37.52
CA SER A 186 -9.99 -5.08 38.93
C SER A 186 -11.24 -5.76 39.51
N PRO A 187 -11.11 -6.88 40.24
CA PRO A 187 -12.25 -7.67 40.71
C PRO A 187 -13.09 -7.01 41.83
N SER A 188 -12.83 -5.74 42.17
CA SER A 188 -13.65 -4.99 43.12
C SER A 188 -14.54 -4.00 42.37
N GLY A 189 -15.86 -4.16 42.51
CA GLY A 189 -16.92 -3.40 41.83
C GLY A 189 -17.04 -1.93 42.21
N SER A 190 -15.93 -1.19 42.23
CA SER A 190 -15.95 0.28 42.27
C SER A 190 -15.68 0.81 40.85
N PRO A 191 -16.51 1.73 40.32
CA PRO A 191 -16.18 2.39 39.06
C PRO A 191 -14.87 3.16 39.25
N ALA A 192 -13.80 2.68 38.63
CA ALA A 192 -12.56 3.45 38.56
C ALA A 192 -12.89 4.80 37.91
N PRO A 193 -12.38 5.94 38.45
CA PRO A 193 -12.58 7.22 37.81
C PRO A 193 -12.12 7.12 36.36
N LEU A 194 -12.90 7.69 35.44
CA LEU A 194 -12.54 7.80 34.01
C LEU A 194 -11.06 8.19 33.95
N ALA A 195 -10.25 7.37 33.28
CA ALA A 195 -8.81 7.61 33.23
C ALA A 195 -8.56 9.07 32.82
N PRO A 196 -7.59 9.79 33.43
CA PRO A 196 -7.33 11.22 33.15
C PRO A 196 -7.19 11.55 31.66
N SER A 197 -6.84 10.54 30.86
CA SER A 197 -6.76 10.54 29.41
C SER A 197 -8.11 10.75 28.69
N ILE A 198 -9.25 10.25 29.20
CA ILE A 198 -10.57 10.47 28.59
C ILE A 198 -10.98 11.92 28.73
N GLN A 199 -10.93 12.49 29.94
CA GLN A 199 -11.27 13.90 30.15
C GLN A 199 -10.33 14.81 29.35
N PHE A 200 -9.05 14.45 29.24
CA PHE A 200 -8.10 15.19 28.42
C PHE A 200 -8.46 15.13 26.94
N VAL A 201 -8.70 13.93 26.38
CA VAL A 201 -9.07 13.78 24.97
C VAL A 201 -10.42 14.42 24.69
N GLU A 202 -11.46 14.21 25.50
CA GLU A 202 -12.76 14.88 25.36
C GLU A 202 -12.63 16.41 25.43
N THR A 203 -11.91 16.95 26.42
CA THR A 203 -11.71 18.41 26.54
C THR A 203 -10.97 18.98 25.32
N HIS A 204 -9.95 18.27 24.83
CA HIS A 204 -9.18 18.72 23.67
C HIS A 204 -9.96 18.54 22.36
N LEU A 205 -10.78 17.51 22.23
CA LEU A 205 -11.67 17.32 21.10
C LEU A 205 -12.78 18.38 21.06
N ILE A 206 -13.39 18.68 22.20
CA ILE A 206 -14.40 19.74 22.31
C ILE A 206 -13.76 21.09 21.97
N ARG A 207 -12.58 21.41 22.51
CA ARG A 207 -11.85 22.65 22.16
C ARG A 207 -11.45 22.69 20.69
N ALA A 208 -10.98 21.58 20.12
CA ALA A 208 -10.60 21.52 18.70
C ALA A 208 -11.82 21.67 17.78
N ALA A 209 -12.96 21.06 18.12
CA ALA A 209 -14.21 21.24 17.39
C ALA A 209 -14.73 22.68 17.48
N LEU A 210 -14.72 23.27 18.68
CA LEU A 210 -15.09 24.67 18.88
C LEU A 210 -14.14 25.64 18.16
N ALA A 211 -12.84 25.37 18.13
CA ALA A 211 -11.86 26.17 17.41
C ALA A 211 -12.04 26.07 15.89
N ALA A 212 -12.30 24.87 15.35
CA ALA A 212 -12.57 24.66 13.94
C ALA A 212 -13.84 25.41 13.48
N HIS A 213 -14.86 25.52 14.33
CA HIS A 213 -16.08 26.28 14.01
C HIS A 213 -15.98 27.79 14.32
N SER A 214 -15.10 28.21 15.24
CA SER A 214 -14.91 29.63 15.62
C SER A 214 -14.07 30.43 14.61
N VAL A 215 -13.09 29.81 13.95
CA VAL A 215 -12.16 30.49 13.01
C VAL A 215 -12.85 31.00 11.71
N HIS A 216 -14.10 30.61 11.44
CA HIS A 216 -14.89 31.16 10.33
C HIS A 216 -16.00 32.13 10.75
N SER A 217 -16.11 32.47 12.04
CA SER A 217 -16.91 33.62 12.49
C SER A 217 -16.01 34.83 12.69
N SER A 218 -15.56 35.45 11.60
CA SER A 218 -15.05 36.83 11.64
C SER A 218 -16.00 37.74 10.85
N PRO A 219 -16.25 38.96 11.33
CA PRO A 219 -17.49 39.67 11.09
C PRO A 219 -17.48 40.35 9.74
N PHE A 220 -18.57 40.22 8.99
CA PHE A 220 -18.91 41.22 7.99
C PHE A 220 -19.03 42.56 8.71
N LEU A 221 -18.12 43.48 8.35
CA LEU A 221 -18.13 44.88 8.74
C LEU A 221 -19.48 45.50 8.33
N ILE A 222 -20.37 45.73 9.30
CA ILE A 222 -21.43 46.73 9.16
C ILE A 222 -20.78 48.08 9.42
N GLY A 223 -20.23 48.66 8.36
CA GLY A 223 -19.81 50.05 8.31
C GLY A 223 -20.99 50.94 7.92
N GLY A 224 -21.46 51.71 8.91
CA GLY A 224 -21.96 53.09 8.85
C GLY A 224 -22.84 53.58 7.69
N GLY A 225 -24.00 54.16 8.04
CA GLY A 225 -24.77 54.99 7.13
C GLY A 225 -26.04 55.58 7.75
N PHE A 226 -25.90 56.44 8.75
CA PHE A 226 -26.96 57.33 9.21
C PHE A 226 -27.11 58.47 8.19
N VAL A 227 -28.26 58.60 7.53
CA VAL A 227 -28.71 59.85 6.91
C VAL A 227 -30.20 60.03 7.22
N ALA A 228 -30.48 61.16 7.86
CA ALA A 228 -31.80 61.68 8.17
C ALA A 228 -32.58 62.05 6.90
N VAL A 229 -33.88 61.71 6.86
CA VAL A 229 -35.03 62.64 6.84
C VAL A 229 -36.22 61.90 7.47
#